data_AF-A0AAX1J7Y5-F1
#
_entry.id   AF-A0AAX1J7Y5-F1
#
_cell.length_a   1.000
_cell.length_b   1.000
_cell.length_c   1.000
_cell.angle_alpha   90.00
_cell.angle_beta   90.00
_cell.angle_gamma   90.00
#
_symmetry.space_group_name_H-M   'P 1'
#
loop_
_entity.id
_entity.type
_entity.pdbx_description
1 polymer ?
#
loop_
_entity_poly.entity_id
_entity_poly.type
_entity_poly.pdbx_seq_one_letter_code
_entity_poly.pdbx_strand_id
1 'polypeptide(L)'
;MAVTDSMTDAQAYEAANTTVRAWVRERNARHLANLEALTCKDNVGTVTAEVNAVRNHEPLGKDMHVVSTGAFDRHDSLWTLNTHFVNDVGVQFVLGVRHGELLVCRIAAAPVP
;
A
#
# COMPACT_ATOMS: atom_id res chain seq x y z
N MET A 1 4.11 -12.29 8.79
CA MET A 1 3.93 -11.86 10.20
C MET A 1 2.46 -11.58 10.39
N ALA A 2 1.80 -12.19 11.37
CA ALA A 2 0.42 -11.85 11.66
C ALA A 2 0.35 -10.46 12.30
N VAL A 3 -0.42 -9.55 11.71
CA VAL A 3 -0.82 -8.28 12.32
C VAL A 3 -1.81 -8.57 13.44
N THR A 4 -1.47 -8.07 14.63
CA THR A 4 -2.24 -8.32 15.86
C THR A 4 -2.36 -7.03 16.66
N ASP A 5 -3.41 -6.93 17.48
CA ASP A 5 -3.66 -5.74 18.31
C ASP A 5 -2.56 -5.50 19.36
N SER A 6 -1.75 -6.53 19.67
CA SER A 6 -0.61 -6.44 20.58
C SER A 6 0.63 -5.77 19.98
N MET A 7 0.63 -5.42 18.68
CA MET A 7 1.76 -4.71 18.08
C MET A 7 1.95 -3.33 18.71
N THR A 8 3.21 -2.98 18.99
CA THR A 8 3.57 -1.60 19.28
C THR A 8 3.41 -0.74 18.04
N ASP A 9 3.28 0.57 18.20
CA ASP A 9 3.15 1.47 17.05
C ASP A 9 4.35 1.41 16.10
N ALA A 10 5.57 1.19 16.64
CA ALA A 10 6.76 0.99 15.83
C ALA A 10 6.70 -0.30 15.00
N GLN A 11 6.21 -1.41 15.57
CA GLN A 11 6.02 -2.67 14.84
C GLN A 11 4.93 -2.55 13.79
N ALA A 12 3.82 -1.88 14.12
CA ALA A 12 2.72 -1.63 13.20
C ALA A 12 3.18 -0.74 12.02
N TYR A 13 3.93 0.32 12.32
CA TYR A 13 4.56 1.19 11.32
C TYR A 13 5.47 0.40 10.38
N GLU A 14 6.38 -0.41 10.91
CA GLU A 14 7.30 -1.20 10.07
C GLU A 14 6.57 -2.24 9.22
N ALA A 15 5.50 -2.85 9.74
CA ALA A 15 4.64 -3.74 8.97
C ALA A 15 3.94 -2.98 7.82
N ALA A 16 3.41 -1.79 8.07
CA ALA A 16 2.81 -0.92 7.04
C ALA A 16 3.83 -0.51 5.97
N ASN A 17 5.00 -0.02 6.38
CA ASN A 17 6.09 0.39 5.50
C ASN A 17 6.56 -0.77 4.61
N THR A 18 6.78 -1.96 5.21
CA THR A 18 7.19 -3.15 4.46
C THR A 18 6.13 -3.59 3.46
N THR A 19 4.85 -3.56 3.85
CA THR A 19 3.72 -3.94 2.99
C THR A 19 3.60 -2.99 1.80
N VAL A 20 3.66 -1.67 2.02
CA VAL A 20 3.61 -0.66 0.94
C VAL A 20 4.77 -0.84 -0.04
N ARG A 21 6.00 -1.02 0.47
CA ARG A 21 7.18 -1.23 -0.39
C ARG A 21 7.10 -2.53 -1.18
N ALA A 22 6.57 -3.59 -0.57
CA ALA A 22 6.32 -4.84 -1.27
C ALA A 22 5.28 -4.65 -2.39
N TRP A 23 4.14 -4.02 -2.09
CA TRP A 23 3.09 -3.78 -3.08
C TRP A 23 3.62 -2.99 -4.28
N VAL A 24 4.36 -1.90 -4.03
CA VAL A 24 4.99 -1.08 -5.08
C VAL A 24 5.97 -1.90 -5.93
N ARG A 25 6.80 -2.73 -5.30
CA ARG A 25 7.75 -3.59 -6.01
C ARG A 25 7.04 -4.58 -6.92
N GLU A 26 6.02 -5.28 -6.42
CA GLU A 26 5.28 -6.27 -7.22
C GLU A 26 4.47 -5.61 -8.34
N ARG A 27 3.94 -4.39 -8.12
CA ARG A 27 3.32 -3.56 -9.16
C ARG A 27 4.31 -3.23 -10.27
N ASN A 28 5.48 -2.70 -9.95
CA ASN A 28 6.49 -2.35 -10.96
C ASN A 28 7.00 -3.60 -11.70
N ALA A 29 7.16 -4.73 -11.00
CA ALA A 29 7.54 -6.01 -11.59
C ALA A 29 6.40 -6.68 -12.39
N ARG A 30 5.18 -6.15 -12.35
CA ARG A 30 3.96 -6.74 -12.96
C ARG A 30 3.69 -8.17 -12.50
N HIS A 31 4.06 -8.50 -11.26
CA HIS A 31 3.84 -9.82 -10.66
C HIS A 31 2.41 -9.92 -10.12
N LEU A 32 1.45 -10.24 -11.01
CA LEU A 32 0.02 -10.21 -10.68
C LEU A 32 -0.34 -11.00 -9.41
N ALA A 33 0.13 -12.24 -9.28
CA ALA A 33 -0.21 -13.09 -8.14
C ALA A 33 0.24 -12.48 -6.80
N ASN A 34 1.45 -11.94 -6.74
CA ASN A 34 1.97 -11.30 -5.53
C ASN A 34 1.26 -9.97 -5.27
N LEU A 35 0.96 -9.21 -6.33
CA LEU A 35 0.25 -7.95 -6.22
C LEU A 35 -1.17 -8.16 -5.68
N GLU A 36 -1.89 -9.15 -6.18
CA GLU A 36 -3.23 -9.53 -5.69
C GLU A 36 -3.19 -10.04 -4.25
N ALA A 37 -2.15 -10.80 -3.86
CA ALA A 37 -1.96 -11.24 -2.49
C ALA A 37 -1.70 -10.09 -1.50
N LEU A 38 -1.19 -8.95 -1.97
CA LEU A 38 -0.94 -7.74 -1.18
C LEU A 38 -2.08 -6.72 -1.27
N THR A 39 -3.18 -7.05 -1.95
CA THR A 39 -4.27 -6.11 -2.25
C THR A 39 -5.59 -6.57 -1.63
N CYS A 40 -6.35 -5.65 -1.03
CA CYS A 40 -7.68 -5.95 -0.53
C CYS A 40 -8.63 -6.37 -1.66
N LYS A 41 -9.50 -7.36 -1.45
CA LYS A 41 -10.47 -7.80 -2.48
C LYS A 41 -11.49 -6.71 -2.83
N ASP A 42 -11.81 -5.88 -1.85
CA ASP A 42 -12.68 -4.70 -1.89
C ASP A 42 -11.91 -3.40 -2.16
N ASN A 43 -10.75 -3.47 -2.83
CA ASN A 43 -9.96 -2.30 -3.17
C ASN A 43 -10.72 -1.30 -4.06
N VAL A 44 -10.32 -0.04 -4.01
CA VAL A 44 -10.95 1.05 -4.79
C VAL A 44 -9.93 2.03 -5.36
N GLY A 45 -10.36 2.78 -6.38
CA GLY A 45 -9.62 3.91 -6.94
C GLY A 45 -8.32 3.50 -7.63
N THR A 46 -7.23 4.21 -7.33
CA THR A 46 -5.91 3.97 -7.96
C THR A 46 -5.44 2.54 -7.78
N VAL A 47 -5.68 1.89 -6.63
CA VAL A 47 -5.26 0.50 -6.41
C VAL A 47 -5.94 -0.44 -7.41
N THR A 48 -7.24 -0.29 -7.62
CA THR A 48 -8.01 -1.06 -8.62
C THR A 48 -7.47 -0.85 -10.02
N ALA A 49 -7.19 0.40 -10.39
CA ALA A 49 -6.69 0.73 -11.72
C ALA A 49 -5.32 0.09 -11.98
N GLU A 50 -4.39 0.17 -11.03
CA GLU A 50 -3.04 -0.39 -11.14
C GLU A 50 -3.07 -1.93 -11.23
N VAL A 51 -3.88 -2.59 -10.40
CA VAL A 51 -4.04 -4.06 -10.42
C VAL A 51 -4.67 -4.52 -11.74
N ASN A 52 -5.70 -3.83 -12.21
CA ASN A 52 -6.34 -4.16 -13.48
C ASN A 52 -5.38 -3.95 -14.66
N ALA A 53 -4.57 -2.90 -14.64
CA ALA A 53 -3.59 -2.66 -15.69
C ALA A 53 -2.54 -3.79 -15.74
N VAL A 54 -2.07 -4.29 -14.59
CA VAL A 54 -1.20 -5.48 -14.53
C VAL A 54 -1.93 -6.71 -15.08
N ARG A 55 -3.17 -6.95 -14.65
CA ARG A 55 -3.98 -8.11 -15.05
C ARG A 55 -4.26 -8.15 -16.55
N ASN A 56 -4.58 -6.99 -17.14
CA ASN A 56 -4.93 -6.85 -18.55
C ASN A 56 -3.70 -6.61 -19.45
N HIS A 57 -2.49 -6.61 -18.88
CA HIS A 57 -1.24 -6.26 -19.57
C HIS A 57 -1.25 -4.87 -20.23
N GLU A 58 -1.97 -3.92 -19.64
CA GLU A 58 -2.03 -2.54 -20.08
C GLU A 58 -0.74 -1.78 -19.71
N PRO A 59 -0.48 -0.62 -20.34
CA PRO A 59 0.60 0.26 -19.91
C PRO A 59 0.38 0.74 -18.47
N LEU A 60 1.40 0.55 -17.64
CA LEU A 60 1.49 1.18 -16.33
C LEU A 60 2.07 2.58 -16.47
N GLY A 61 1.67 3.50 -15.58
CA GLY A 61 2.41 4.75 -15.37
C GLY A 61 3.85 4.48 -14.94
N LYS A 62 4.67 5.54 -14.86
CA LYS A 62 6.09 5.47 -14.47
C LYS A 62 6.30 4.61 -13.22
N ASP A 63 7.44 3.94 -13.16
CA ASP A 63 7.82 3.14 -12.00
C ASP A 63 7.78 3.97 -10.72
N MET A 64 7.13 3.41 -9.72
CA MET A 64 6.99 4.03 -8.41
C MET A 64 8.23 3.70 -7.58
N HIS A 65 8.96 4.70 -7.12
CA HIS A 65 10.12 4.51 -6.24
C HIS A 65 9.89 5.23 -4.91
N VAL A 66 9.66 4.45 -3.85
CA VAL A 66 9.43 4.98 -2.50
C VAL A 66 10.73 5.53 -1.92
N VAL A 67 10.82 6.84 -1.78
CA VAL A 67 11.99 7.52 -1.19
C VAL A 67 11.88 7.60 0.33
N SER A 68 10.68 7.84 0.86
CA SER A 68 10.44 7.91 2.29
C SER A 68 8.98 7.58 2.64
N THR A 69 8.78 7.22 3.89
CA THR A 69 7.48 7.07 4.54
C THR A 69 7.41 8.01 5.73
N GLY A 70 6.22 8.50 6.04
CA GLY A 70 6.01 9.57 7.01
C GLY A 70 4.90 9.24 8.01
N ALA A 71 3.98 10.18 8.21
CA ALA A 71 2.89 10.03 9.17
C ALA A 71 2.15 8.70 9.00
N PHE A 72 1.92 8.05 10.15
CA PHE A 72 1.24 6.77 10.27
C PHE A 72 0.12 6.92 11.29
N ASP A 73 -1.03 6.36 10.95
CA ASP A 73 -2.18 6.28 11.83
C ASP A 73 -2.77 4.88 11.75
N ARG A 74 -3.27 4.37 12.88
CA ARG A 74 -3.97 3.09 12.95
C ARG A 74 -5.24 3.25 13.77
N HIS A 75 -6.35 2.90 13.16
CA HIS A 75 -7.65 2.84 13.83
C HIS A 75 -8.30 1.49 13.53
N ASP A 76 -8.40 0.65 14.55
CA ASP A 76 -8.87 -0.74 14.43
C ASP A 76 -8.18 -1.49 13.27
N SER A 77 -8.97 -1.95 12.30
CA SER A 77 -8.51 -2.69 11.12
C SER A 77 -8.09 -1.82 9.94
N LEU A 78 -8.11 -0.48 10.08
CA LEU A 78 -7.80 0.47 9.02
C LEU A 78 -6.59 1.32 9.39
N TRP A 79 -5.50 1.17 8.64
CA TRP A 79 -4.26 1.88 8.88
C TRP A 79 -3.93 2.79 7.71
N THR A 80 -3.18 3.86 7.97
CA THR A 80 -2.74 4.78 6.92
C THR A 80 -1.24 5.06 7.03
N LEU A 81 -0.60 5.19 5.88
CA LEU A 81 0.82 5.53 5.80
C LEU A 81 1.08 6.52 4.68
N ASN A 82 1.56 7.71 5.03
CA ASN A 82 2.02 8.69 4.06
C ASN A 82 3.32 8.19 3.42
N THR A 83 3.37 8.24 2.10
CA THR A 83 4.47 7.71 1.28
C THR A 83 4.84 8.73 0.23
N HIS A 84 6.15 8.97 0.10
CA HIS A 84 6.70 9.90 -0.89
C HIS A 84 7.44 9.12 -1.96
N PHE A 85 7.22 9.51 -3.21
CA PHE A 85 7.92 8.97 -4.37
C PHE A 85 8.95 9.95 -4.92
N VAL A 86 9.91 9.44 -5.71
CA VAL A 86 11.02 10.22 -6.29
C VAL A 86 10.59 11.40 -7.18
N ASN A 87 9.36 11.41 -7.66
CA ASN A 87 8.79 12.47 -8.50
C ASN A 87 8.03 13.54 -7.70
N ASP A 88 8.37 13.72 -6.42
CA ASP A 88 7.74 14.63 -5.45
C ASP A 88 6.22 14.41 -5.26
N VAL A 89 5.71 13.25 -5.66
CA VAL A 89 4.32 12.87 -5.40
C VAL A 89 4.22 12.24 -4.02
N GLY A 90 3.52 12.92 -3.11
CA GLY A 90 3.10 12.38 -1.83
C GLY A 90 1.71 11.76 -1.92
N VAL A 91 1.56 10.52 -1.47
CA VAL A 91 0.26 9.85 -1.37
C VAL A 91 0.07 9.25 0.02
N GLN A 92 -1.18 9.00 0.39
CA GLN A 92 -1.51 8.19 1.55
C GLN A 92 -1.95 6.80 1.10
N PHE A 93 -1.23 5.77 1.55
CA PHE A 93 -1.70 4.39 1.43
C PHE A 93 -2.68 4.11 2.57
N VAL A 94 -3.82 3.52 2.23
CA VAL A 94 -4.79 3.00 3.18
C VAL A 94 -4.71 1.48 3.15
N LEU A 95 -4.46 0.91 4.32
CA LEU A 95 -4.22 -0.50 4.52
C LEU A 95 -5.34 -1.11 5.37
N GLY A 96 -5.77 -2.30 5.01
CA GLY A 96 -6.75 -3.08 5.76
C GLY A 96 -6.11 -4.30 6.39
N VAL A 97 -6.40 -4.55 7.67
CA VAL A 97 -6.09 -5.82 8.32
C VAL A 97 -7.16 -6.85 7.95
N ARG A 98 -6.75 -7.97 7.34
CA ARG A 98 -7.65 -9.06 6.91
C ARG A 98 -7.02 -10.39 7.29
N HIS A 99 -7.69 -11.16 8.15
CA HIS A 99 -7.17 -12.45 8.65
C HIS A 99 -5.74 -12.39 9.21
N GLY A 100 -5.38 -11.26 9.85
CA GLY A 100 -4.03 -11.03 10.38
C GLY A 100 -3.00 -10.63 9.32
N GLU A 101 -3.39 -10.30 8.11
CA GLU A 101 -2.49 -9.77 7.07
C GLU A 101 -2.82 -8.31 6.78
N LEU A 102 -1.79 -7.52 6.51
CA LEU A 102 -1.96 -6.14 6.08
C LEU A 102 -2.00 -6.10 4.56
N LEU A 103 -3.07 -5.53 4.01
CA LEU A 103 -3.31 -5.45 2.58
C LEU A 103 -3.53 -4.00 2.16
N VAL A 104 -3.10 -3.64 0.95
CA VAL A 104 -3.33 -2.31 0.38
C VAL A 104 -4.75 -2.25 -0.18
N CYS A 105 -5.58 -1.35 0.33
CA CYS A 105 -6.97 -1.21 -0.08
C CYS A 105 -7.21 0.00 -0.99
N ARG A 106 -6.53 1.12 -0.72
CA ARG A 106 -6.70 2.38 -1.44
C ARG A 106 -5.42 3.20 -1.40
N ILE A 107 -5.23 4.01 -2.43
CA ILE A 107 -4.28 5.13 -2.44
C ILE A 107 -5.10 6.41 -2.54
N ALA A 108 -4.84 7.36 -1.64
CA ALA A 108 -5.48 8.66 -1.59
C ALA A 108 -4.43 9.77 -1.73
N ALA A 109 -4.87 10.98 -2.06
CA ALA A 109 -4.00 12.15 -1.95
C ALA A 109 -3.55 12.28 -0.49
N ALA A 110 -2.25 12.55 -0.27
CA ALA A 110 -1.79 12.88 1.07
C ALA A 110 -2.51 14.14 1.57
N PRO A 111 -2.91 14.21 2.86
CA PRO A 111 -3.48 15.43 3.42
C PRO A 111 -2.54 16.62 3.18
N VAL A 112 -3.10 17.73 2.70
CA VAL A 112 -2.36 18.99 2.59
C VAL A 112 -2.24 19.57 4.02
N PRO A 113 -1.02 19.97 4.47
CA PRO A 113 -0.83 20.61 5.77
C PRO A 113 -1.66 21.88 5.96
#